data_AF-A0A7S0RAY7-F1
#
_entry.id   AF-A0A7S0RAY7-F1
#
_cell.length_a   1.000
_cell.length_b   1.000
_cell.length_c   1.000
_cell.angle_alpha   90.00
_cell.angle_beta   90.00
_cell.angle_gamma   90.00
#
_symmetry.space_group_name_H-M   'P 1'
#
loop_
_entity.id
_entity.type
_entity.pdbx_description
1 polymer ?
#
loop_
_entity_poly.entity_id
_entity_poly.type
_entity_poly.pdbx_seq_one_letter_code
_entity_poly.pdbx_strand_id
1 'polypeptide(L)'
;GLLWIWPEPAAQSAAIAQATPVPEQPDHTKRGPWFIRDLPVRFDTLVENVVDPSHVPFAHHGIQGNRNKVTPNVAMELQSMSAEGFHLNREFSIRGMKRLFNIEFSAPSSVQYYTVKGFPFLNLLVTPTKPGWSRFFASFPTDVPGFPAPIRLIMRLKAAMPWATALDHALERNAVLDGDTYMLHVAE
;
A
#
# COMPACT_ATOMS: atom_id res chain seq x y z
N GLY A 1 5.55 -15.56 -5.17
CA GLY A 1 4.97 -15.69 -3.81
C GLY A 1 5.62 -14.70 -2.86
N LEU A 2 5.28 -14.75 -1.58
CA LEU A 2 5.96 -14.05 -0.50
C LEU A 2 6.56 -15.07 0.47
N LEU A 3 7.71 -14.75 1.06
CA LEU A 3 8.29 -15.50 2.16
C LEU A 3 8.00 -14.77 3.47
N TRP A 4 7.36 -15.46 4.40
CA TRP A 4 7.09 -14.95 5.74
C TRP A 4 8.11 -15.52 6.73
N ILE A 5 8.60 -14.67 7.62
CA ILE A 5 9.59 -15.03 8.63
C ILE A 5 9.04 -14.59 9.98
N TRP A 6 9.14 -15.46 10.98
CA TRP A 6 8.87 -15.11 12.37
C TRP A 6 10.19 -14.65 13.02
N PRO A 7 10.39 -13.33 13.26
CA PRO A 7 11.70 -12.79 13.62
C PRO A 7 11.95 -12.79 15.14
N GLU A 8 11.38 -13.75 15.87
CA GLU A 8 11.53 -13.85 17.32
C GLU A 8 12.41 -15.07 17.66
N PRO A 9 13.52 -14.88 18.39
CA PRO A 9 14.40 -15.98 18.79
C PRO A 9 14.02 -16.54 20.17
N ALA A 10 12.75 -16.91 20.39
CA ALA A 10 12.32 -17.56 21.62
C ALA A 10 12.15 -19.09 21.42
N ALA A 11 12.33 -19.87 22.49
CA ALA A 11 12.20 -21.34 22.43
C ALA A 11 10.84 -21.79 21.90
N GLN A 12 9.79 -20.99 22.10
CA GLN A 12 8.42 -21.29 21.67
C GLN A 12 8.10 -20.72 20.27
N SER A 13 8.99 -19.92 19.67
CA SER A 13 8.69 -19.17 18.44
C SER A 13 8.35 -20.07 17.26
N ALA A 14 8.94 -21.26 17.13
CA ALA A 14 8.60 -22.19 16.06
C ALA A 14 7.13 -22.68 16.17
N ALA A 15 6.69 -23.02 17.37
CA ALA A 15 5.31 -23.46 17.62
C ALA A 15 4.32 -22.31 17.41
N ILE A 16 4.65 -21.10 17.89
CA ILE A 16 3.82 -19.91 17.71
C ILE A 16 3.74 -19.56 16.22
N ALA A 17 4.85 -19.55 15.49
CA ALA A 17 4.89 -19.28 14.05
C ALA A 17 4.06 -20.28 13.26
N GLN A 18 4.11 -21.57 13.63
CA GLN A 18 3.30 -22.61 12.98
C GLN A 18 1.80 -22.47 13.26
N ALA A 19 1.43 -22.01 14.47
CA ALA A 19 0.05 -21.77 14.85
C ALA A 19 -0.49 -20.42 14.35
N THR A 20 0.38 -19.46 14.05
CA THR A 20 -0.01 -18.12 13.61
C THR A 20 -0.31 -18.14 12.12
N PRO A 21 -1.54 -17.82 11.68
CA PRO A 21 -1.83 -17.72 10.27
C PRO A 21 -1.03 -16.58 9.64
N VAL A 22 -0.55 -16.78 8.41
CA VAL A 22 -0.02 -15.67 7.63
C VAL A 22 -1.13 -14.64 7.39
N PRO A 23 -0.83 -13.33 7.43
CA PRO A 23 -1.84 -12.31 7.18
C PRO A 23 -2.59 -12.58 5.87
N GLU A 24 -3.91 -12.49 5.91
CA GLU A 24 -4.75 -12.73 4.73
C GLU A 24 -4.29 -11.82 3.59
N GLN A 25 -3.95 -12.46 2.47
CA GLN A 25 -3.57 -11.76 1.26
C GLN A 25 -4.77 -11.77 0.32
N PRO A 26 -4.97 -10.69 -0.46
CA PRO A 26 -5.95 -10.69 -1.53
C PRO A 26 -5.66 -11.86 -2.47
N ASP A 27 -6.75 -12.41 -3.01
CA ASP A 27 -6.73 -13.46 -4.03
C ASP A 27 -5.60 -13.22 -5.05
N HIS A 28 -4.61 -14.13 -5.04
CA HIS A 28 -3.40 -14.04 -5.84
C HIS A 28 -3.70 -14.03 -7.34
N THR A 29 -4.87 -14.52 -7.76
CA THR A 29 -5.31 -14.50 -9.17
C THR A 29 -5.78 -13.11 -9.62
N LYS A 30 -6.12 -12.23 -8.67
CA LYS A 30 -6.63 -10.88 -8.91
C LYS A 30 -5.61 -9.79 -8.55
N ARG A 31 -4.38 -10.19 -8.22
CA ARG A 31 -3.31 -9.30 -7.79
C ARG A 31 -2.13 -9.33 -8.76
N GLY A 32 -1.48 -8.19 -8.92
CA GLY A 32 -0.32 -8.01 -9.78
C GLY A 32 0.96 -8.51 -9.13
N PRO A 33 2.11 -8.32 -9.80
CA PRO A 33 3.40 -8.52 -9.18
C PRO A 33 3.59 -7.59 -7.98
N TRP A 34 4.57 -7.93 -7.14
CA TRP A 34 5.00 -7.06 -6.05
C TRP A 34 6.05 -6.08 -6.55
N PHE A 35 5.82 -4.81 -6.27
CA PHE A 35 6.87 -3.81 -6.19
C PHE A 35 7.52 -3.88 -4.81
N ILE A 36 8.84 -3.87 -4.74
CA ILE A 36 9.60 -3.99 -3.48
C ILE A 36 10.72 -2.97 -3.48
N ARG A 37 10.84 -2.20 -2.40
CA ARG A 37 11.93 -1.22 -2.23
C ARG A 37 12.30 -1.05 -0.76
N ASP A 38 13.60 -0.99 -0.48
CA ASP A 38 14.12 -0.56 0.82
C ASP A 38 14.20 0.97 0.86
N LEU A 39 13.68 1.54 1.95
CA LEU A 39 13.61 2.98 2.17
C LEU A 39 14.33 3.34 3.48
N PRO A 40 15.08 4.46 3.51
CA PRO A 40 15.69 5.00 4.72
C PRO A 40 14.66 5.74 5.58
N VAL A 41 13.60 5.03 5.95
CA VAL A 41 12.48 5.53 6.75
C VAL A 41 12.16 4.49 7.82
N ARG A 42 11.94 4.93 9.05
CA ARG A 42 11.51 4.09 10.16
C ARG A 42 10.16 3.45 9.86
N PHE A 43 9.93 2.31 10.49
CA PHE A 43 8.73 1.50 10.26
C PHE A 43 7.45 2.25 10.61
N ASP A 44 7.42 2.89 11.78
CA ASP A 44 6.29 3.67 12.27
C ASP A 44 5.98 4.86 11.36
N THR A 45 6.99 5.65 11.02
CA THR A 45 6.86 6.79 10.10
C THR A 45 6.36 6.37 8.72
N LEU A 46 6.85 5.25 8.18
CA LEU A 46 6.41 4.74 6.89
C LEU A 46 4.96 4.21 6.94
N VAL A 47 4.56 3.52 8.02
CA VAL A 47 3.17 3.07 8.18
C VAL A 47 2.23 4.28 8.28
N GLU A 48 2.57 5.30 9.08
CA GLU A 48 1.78 6.54 9.21
C GLU A 48 1.60 7.25 7.86
N ASN A 49 2.68 7.38 7.08
CA ASN A 49 2.62 7.93 5.73
C ASN A 49 1.67 7.12 4.84
N VAL A 50 1.82 5.80 4.83
CA VAL A 50 1.09 4.89 3.96
C VAL A 50 -0.40 4.83 4.27
N VAL A 51 -0.83 4.97 5.53
CA VAL A 51 -2.26 4.95 5.90
C VAL A 51 -2.96 6.29 5.68
N ASP A 52 -2.20 7.39 5.51
CA ASP A 52 -2.75 8.72 5.30
C ASP A 52 -2.61 9.19 3.83
N PRO A 53 -3.59 8.97 2.94
CA PRO A 53 -3.50 9.43 1.55
C PRO A 53 -3.57 10.96 1.37
N SER A 54 -3.53 11.76 2.45
CA SER A 54 -3.62 13.22 2.39
C SER A 54 -2.39 13.84 1.75
N HIS A 55 -1.24 13.17 1.91
CA HIS A 55 0.04 13.60 1.36
C HIS A 55 0.07 13.45 -0.16
N VAL A 56 -0.71 12.53 -0.74
CA VAL A 56 -0.61 12.12 -2.15
C VAL A 56 -0.66 13.30 -3.13
N PRO A 57 -1.58 14.27 -3.02
CA PRO A 57 -1.62 15.42 -3.93
C PRO A 57 -0.36 16.30 -3.89
N PHE A 58 0.33 16.32 -2.75
CA PHE A 58 1.50 17.16 -2.47
C PHE A 58 2.80 16.42 -2.80
N ALA A 59 3.00 15.25 -2.19
CA ALA A 59 4.18 14.38 -2.35
C ALA A 59 4.38 13.90 -3.79
N HIS A 60 3.28 13.57 -4.46
CA HIS A 60 3.29 12.95 -5.79
C HIS A 60 2.66 13.84 -6.85
N HIS A 61 2.77 15.16 -6.67
CA HIS A 61 2.23 16.12 -7.63
C HIS A 61 2.78 15.88 -9.04
N GLY A 62 1.88 15.72 -10.02
CA GLY A 62 2.27 15.50 -11.42
C GLY A 62 2.54 14.03 -11.76
N ILE A 63 2.51 13.13 -10.76
CA ILE A 63 2.66 11.68 -10.93
C ILE A 63 1.32 10.99 -10.65
N GLN A 64 0.96 10.85 -9.36
CA GLN A 64 -0.29 10.21 -8.93
C GLN A 64 -1.28 11.23 -8.34
N GLY A 65 -0.77 12.35 -7.83
CA GLY A 65 -1.51 13.41 -7.18
C GLY A 65 -1.54 14.72 -7.95
N ASN A 66 -2.44 15.62 -7.57
CA ASN A 66 -2.49 16.98 -8.10
C ASN A 66 -2.82 17.99 -6.99
N ARG A 67 -1.80 18.68 -6.46
CA ARG A 67 -1.93 19.75 -5.45
C ARG A 67 -2.93 20.87 -5.80
N ASN A 68 -3.22 21.11 -7.09
CA ASN A 68 -4.18 22.11 -7.52
C ASN A 68 -5.64 21.61 -7.48
N LYS A 69 -5.85 20.31 -7.20
CA LYS A 69 -7.18 19.67 -7.11
C LYS A 69 -7.45 19.12 -5.71
N VAL A 70 -6.77 19.66 -4.70
CA VAL A 70 -6.99 19.27 -3.30
C VAL A 70 -8.37 19.72 -2.87
N THR A 71 -9.11 18.83 -2.22
CA THR A 71 -10.36 19.21 -1.53
C THR A 71 -9.99 19.52 -0.08
N PRO A 72 -10.20 20.75 0.40
CA PRO A 72 -9.99 21.08 1.81
C PRO A 72 -10.91 20.23 2.70
N ASN A 73 -10.45 19.89 3.90
CA ASN A 73 -11.26 19.31 4.99
C ASN A 73 -11.92 17.95 4.69
N VAL A 74 -11.19 16.99 4.13
CA VAL A 74 -11.68 15.60 4.08
C VAL A 74 -11.23 14.86 5.32
N ALA A 75 -12.14 14.77 6.30
CA ALA A 75 -11.93 14.04 7.54
C ALA A 75 -11.63 12.57 7.26
N MET A 76 -10.68 12.02 8.01
CA MET A 76 -10.46 10.59 8.10
C MET A 76 -11.33 10.08 9.24
N GLU A 77 -12.22 9.13 8.96
CA GLU A 77 -13.18 8.63 9.94
C GLU A 77 -12.75 7.26 10.46
N LEU A 78 -12.33 7.20 11.72
CA LEU A 78 -12.04 5.95 12.41
C LEU A 78 -13.32 5.13 12.61
N GLN A 79 -13.33 3.92 12.08
CA GLN A 79 -14.44 2.98 12.20
C GLN A 79 -14.24 2.02 13.37
N SER A 80 -13.02 1.50 13.53
CA SER A 80 -12.64 0.59 14.61
C SER A 80 -11.14 0.64 14.87
N MET A 81 -10.73 0.27 16.09
CA MET A 81 -9.33 0.17 16.50
C MET A 81 -9.19 -0.88 17.59
N SER A 82 -8.14 -1.70 17.51
CA SER A 82 -7.74 -2.66 18.52
C SER A 82 -6.21 -2.86 18.48
N ALA A 83 -5.69 -3.79 19.28
CA ALA A 83 -4.27 -4.15 19.24
C ALA A 83 -3.87 -4.80 17.90
N GLU A 84 -4.85 -5.41 17.22
CA GLU A 84 -4.67 -6.09 15.94
C GLU A 84 -4.69 -5.13 14.75
N GLY A 85 -5.11 -3.87 14.92
CA GLY A 85 -5.19 -2.93 13.82
C GLY A 85 -6.25 -1.84 13.94
N PHE A 86 -6.53 -1.16 12.83
CA PHE A 86 -7.59 -0.16 12.73
C PHE A 86 -8.18 -0.08 11.33
N HIS A 87 -9.42 0.41 11.27
CA HIS A 87 -10.18 0.60 10.04
C HIS A 87 -10.58 2.07 9.93
N LEU A 88 -10.29 2.68 8.78
CA LEU A 88 -10.55 4.08 8.49
C LEU A 88 -11.33 4.20 7.19
N ASN A 89 -12.24 5.17 7.12
CA ASN A 89 -12.87 5.55 5.87
C ASN A 89 -12.34 6.92 5.44
N ARG A 90 -12.01 7.03 4.14
CA ARG A 90 -11.46 8.27 3.60
C ARG A 90 -11.76 8.49 2.14
N GLU A 91 -12.30 9.67 1.83
CA GLU A 91 -12.32 10.16 0.45
C GLU A 91 -10.97 10.80 0.11
N PHE A 92 -10.43 10.46 -1.06
CA PHE A 92 -9.32 11.21 -1.63
C PHE A 92 -9.33 11.13 -3.16
N SER A 93 -8.57 12.02 -3.79
CA SER A 93 -8.45 12.08 -5.25
C SER A 93 -7.19 11.38 -5.74
N ILE A 94 -7.36 10.37 -6.59
CA ILE A 94 -6.25 9.72 -7.29
C ILE A 94 -6.37 10.03 -8.77
N ARG A 95 -5.30 10.55 -9.38
CA ARG A 95 -5.29 10.97 -10.80
C ARG A 95 -6.48 11.87 -11.16
N GLY A 96 -6.88 12.73 -10.23
CA GLY A 96 -7.99 13.68 -10.38
C GLY A 96 -9.40 13.10 -10.24
N MET A 97 -9.56 11.82 -9.91
CA MET A 97 -10.85 11.20 -9.61
C MET A 97 -11.04 11.06 -8.11
N LYS A 98 -12.08 11.69 -7.56
CA LYS A 98 -12.52 11.50 -6.17
C LYS A 98 -13.07 10.11 -5.97
N ARG A 99 -12.61 9.42 -4.93
CA ARG A 99 -13.07 8.08 -4.55
C ARG A 99 -13.05 7.94 -3.03
N LEU A 100 -14.06 7.28 -2.49
CA LEU A 100 -14.13 6.88 -1.09
C LEU A 100 -13.52 5.48 -0.95
N PHE A 101 -12.59 5.35 -0.01
CA PHE A 101 -11.88 4.12 0.30
C PHE A 101 -12.01 3.77 1.77
N ASN A 102 -12.03 2.46 2.03
CA ASN A 102 -11.77 1.88 3.34
C ASN A 102 -10.28 1.53 3.38
N ILE A 103 -9.59 1.97 4.44
CA ILE A 103 -8.18 1.73 4.69
C ILE A 103 -8.10 0.89 5.95
N GLU A 104 -7.47 -0.27 5.85
CA GLU A 104 -7.30 -1.18 6.97
C GLU A 104 -5.80 -1.35 7.23
N PHE A 105 -5.38 -1.08 8.45
CA PHE A 105 -4.09 -1.54 8.96
C PHE A 105 -4.33 -2.79 9.79
N SER A 106 -3.68 -3.89 9.43
CA SER A 106 -3.65 -5.12 10.22
C SER A 106 -2.23 -5.36 10.70
N ALA A 107 -2.06 -5.36 12.02
CA ALA A 107 -0.78 -5.58 12.65
C ALA A 107 -0.21 -6.96 12.26
N PRO A 108 1.12 -7.09 12.13
CA PRO A 108 2.12 -6.05 12.39
C PRO A 108 2.51 -5.22 11.15
N SER A 109 2.01 -5.51 9.95
CA SER A 109 2.69 -5.05 8.72
C SER A 109 1.80 -4.76 7.52
N SER A 110 0.49 -5.03 7.60
CA SER A 110 -0.39 -4.99 6.43
C SER A 110 -1.16 -3.68 6.37
N VAL A 111 -1.17 -3.03 5.21
CA VAL A 111 -2.12 -1.94 4.91
C VAL A 111 -2.86 -2.28 3.62
N GLN A 112 -4.19 -2.29 3.70
CA GLN A 112 -5.06 -2.64 2.57
C GLN A 112 -6.03 -1.49 2.29
N TYR A 113 -6.16 -1.16 1.01
CA TYR A 113 -7.13 -0.20 0.51
C TYR A 113 -8.21 -0.92 -0.26
N TYR A 114 -9.45 -0.67 0.10
CA TYR A 114 -10.64 -1.16 -0.61
C TYR A 114 -11.50 0.01 -1.03
N THR A 115 -12.17 -0.11 -2.17
CA THR A 115 -13.31 0.77 -2.47
C THR A 115 -14.44 0.48 -1.49
N VAL A 116 -15.38 1.43 -1.30
CA VAL A 116 -16.59 1.20 -0.47
C VAL A 116 -17.44 0.00 -0.89
N LYS A 117 -17.27 -0.47 -2.13
CA LYS A 117 -17.94 -1.69 -2.64
C LYS A 117 -17.18 -2.97 -2.29
N GLY A 118 -16.12 -2.88 -1.49
CA GLY A 118 -15.28 -4.02 -1.08
C GLY A 118 -14.26 -4.45 -2.12
N PHE A 119 -14.11 -3.75 -3.26
CA PHE A 119 -13.11 -4.13 -4.26
C PHE A 119 -11.71 -3.71 -3.82
N PRO A 120 -10.71 -4.60 -3.91
CA PRO A 120 -9.33 -4.27 -3.55
C PRO A 120 -8.78 -3.20 -4.50
N PHE A 121 -7.95 -2.32 -3.96
CA PHE A 121 -7.34 -1.21 -4.70
C PHE A 121 -5.82 -1.19 -4.57
N LEU A 122 -5.30 -1.39 -3.36
CA LEU A 122 -3.87 -1.37 -3.08
C LEU A 122 -3.58 -2.23 -1.86
N ASN A 123 -2.54 -3.06 -1.94
CA ASN A 123 -2.10 -3.92 -0.85
C ASN A 123 -0.64 -3.65 -0.57
N LEU A 124 -0.35 -3.34 0.69
CA LEU A 124 0.94 -2.88 1.11
C LEU A 124 1.41 -3.73 2.28
N LEU A 125 2.69 -4.08 2.27
CA LEU A 125 3.36 -4.65 3.43
C LEU A 125 4.55 -3.78 3.78
N VAL A 126 4.76 -3.53 5.07
CA VAL A 126 5.91 -2.78 5.57
C VAL A 126 6.63 -3.62 6.62
N THR A 127 7.95 -3.72 6.54
CA THR A 127 8.74 -4.45 7.54
C THR A 127 10.07 -3.76 7.82
N PRO A 128 10.48 -3.59 9.08
CA PRO A 128 11.78 -3.01 9.40
C PRO A 128 12.91 -3.92 8.89
N THR A 129 13.99 -3.33 8.37
CA THR A 129 15.16 -4.08 7.87
C THR A 129 16.41 -3.85 8.71
N LYS A 130 16.61 -2.62 9.18
CA LYS A 130 17.67 -2.19 10.10
C LYS A 130 17.24 -0.86 10.75
N PRO A 131 17.91 -0.37 11.81
CA PRO A 131 17.54 0.90 12.44
C PRO A 131 17.41 2.04 11.42
N GLY A 132 16.26 2.72 11.42
CA GLY A 132 15.94 3.80 10.47
C GLY A 132 15.60 3.35 9.04
N TRP A 133 15.42 2.06 8.78
CA TRP A 133 15.12 1.54 7.45
C TRP A 133 14.00 0.52 7.45
N SER A 134 13.19 0.57 6.40
CA SER A 134 12.04 -0.31 6.21
C SER A 134 11.97 -0.78 4.77
N ARG A 135 11.48 -2.00 4.57
CA ARG A 135 11.13 -2.53 3.26
C ARG A 135 9.65 -2.33 3.02
N PHE A 136 9.36 -1.69 1.91
CA PHE A 136 8.03 -1.46 1.38
C PHE A 136 7.71 -2.49 0.29
N PHE A 137 6.57 -3.14 0.40
CA PHE A 137 6.00 -3.99 -0.64
C PHE A 137 4.68 -3.38 -1.09
N ALA A 138 4.46 -3.22 -2.39
CA ALA A 138 3.18 -2.79 -2.94
C ALA A 138 2.70 -3.72 -4.04
N SER A 139 1.41 -4.02 -4.04
CA SER A 139 0.79 -4.75 -5.13
C SER A 139 -0.63 -4.26 -5.41
N PHE A 140 -0.93 -4.17 -6.69
CA PHE A 140 -2.13 -3.57 -7.24
C PHE A 140 -3.02 -4.66 -7.84
N PRO A 141 -4.35 -4.50 -7.83
CA PRO A 141 -5.25 -5.44 -8.48
C PRO A 141 -5.01 -5.47 -10.00
N THR A 142 -5.03 -6.66 -10.59
CA THR A 142 -5.00 -6.85 -12.05
C THR A 142 -6.38 -6.80 -12.67
N ASP A 143 -7.41 -6.93 -11.83
CA ASP A 143 -8.80 -6.89 -12.21
C ASP A 143 -9.63 -6.22 -11.12
N VAL A 144 -10.27 -5.11 -11.46
CA VAL A 144 -11.13 -4.36 -10.55
C VAL A 144 -12.57 -4.45 -11.06
N PRO A 145 -13.47 -5.17 -10.36
CA PRO A 145 -14.87 -5.17 -10.71
C PRO A 145 -15.45 -3.75 -10.73
N GLY A 146 -16.26 -3.45 -11.74
CA GLY A 146 -16.80 -2.10 -11.97
C GLY A 146 -15.98 -1.23 -12.93
N PHE A 147 -14.76 -1.63 -13.32
CA PHE A 147 -14.05 -0.98 -14.43
C PHE A 147 -14.57 -1.51 -15.78
N PRO A 148 -14.62 -0.68 -16.84
CA PRO A 148 -14.95 -1.11 -18.19
C PRO A 148 -14.10 -2.31 -18.66
N ALA A 149 -14.72 -3.26 -19.37
CA ALA A 149 -14.04 -4.48 -19.80
C ALA A 149 -12.72 -4.26 -20.57
N PRO A 150 -12.61 -3.28 -21.49
CA PRO A 150 -11.34 -2.99 -22.16
C PRO A 150 -10.23 -2.56 -21.20
N ILE A 151 -10.56 -1.77 -20.16
CA ILE A 151 -9.60 -1.31 -19.16
C ILE A 151 -9.10 -2.50 -18.34
N ARG A 152 -10.01 -3.38 -17.88
CA ARG A 152 -9.64 -4.59 -17.14
C ARG A 152 -8.74 -5.50 -17.97
N LEU A 153 -9.01 -5.66 -19.27
CA LEU A 153 -8.15 -6.43 -20.17
C LEU A 153 -6.74 -5.83 -20.26
N ILE A 154 -6.61 -4.51 -20.43
CA ILE A 154 -5.32 -3.82 -20.46
C ILE A 154 -4.55 -4.01 -19.14
N MET A 155 -5.22 -3.91 -18.00
CA MET A 155 -4.60 -4.13 -16.68
C MET A 155 -4.04 -5.54 -16.55
N ARG A 156 -4.82 -6.57 -16.93
CA ARG A 156 -4.37 -7.97 -16.92
C ARG A 156 -3.18 -8.20 -17.86
N LEU A 157 -3.24 -7.67 -19.09
CA LEU A 157 -2.15 -7.81 -20.06
C LEU A 157 -0.87 -7.13 -19.57
N LYS A 158 -0.97 -5.90 -19.05
CA LYS A 158 0.18 -5.20 -18.47
C LYS A 158 0.82 -6.00 -17.33
N ALA A 159 0.02 -6.54 -16.42
CA ALA A 159 0.53 -7.33 -15.30
C ALA A 159 1.17 -8.66 -15.72
N ALA A 160 0.73 -9.24 -16.83
CA ALA A 160 1.30 -10.46 -17.40
C ALA A 160 2.62 -10.24 -18.16
N MET A 161 2.99 -9.00 -18.45
CA MET A 161 4.19 -8.66 -19.24
C MET A 161 5.31 -8.10 -18.35
N PRO A 162 6.42 -8.85 -18.13
CA PRO A 162 7.50 -8.43 -17.23
C PRO A 162 8.16 -7.10 -17.59
N TRP A 163 8.28 -6.78 -18.87
CA TRP A 163 8.87 -5.51 -19.30
C TRP A 163 7.95 -4.32 -19.00
N ALA A 164 6.62 -4.52 -19.09
CA ALA A 164 5.65 -3.47 -18.84
C ALA A 164 5.58 -3.14 -17.35
N THR A 165 5.70 -4.15 -16.50
CA THR A 165 5.79 -3.97 -15.05
C THR A 165 7.14 -3.36 -14.67
N ALA A 166 8.25 -3.79 -15.27
CA ALA A 166 9.56 -3.16 -15.06
C ALA A 166 9.57 -1.67 -15.45
N LEU A 167 8.88 -1.30 -16.53
CA LEU A 167 8.75 0.09 -16.97
C LEU A 167 7.88 0.92 -16.01
N ASP A 168 6.76 0.37 -15.53
CA ASP A 168 5.93 1.00 -14.48
C ASP A 168 6.72 1.21 -13.19
N HIS A 169 7.53 0.23 -12.80
CA HIS A 169 8.44 0.34 -11.66
C HIS A 169 9.43 1.49 -11.86
N ALA A 170 10.13 1.51 -13.00
CA ALA A 170 11.19 2.46 -13.27
C ALA A 170 10.70 3.90 -13.40
N LEU A 171 9.54 4.13 -14.03
CA LEU A 171 9.07 5.46 -14.38
C LEU A 171 8.03 6.04 -13.43
N GLU A 172 7.19 5.21 -12.80
CA GLU A 172 6.08 5.68 -11.98
C GLU A 172 6.30 5.38 -10.50
N ARG A 173 6.50 4.10 -10.13
CA ARG A 173 6.53 3.67 -8.71
C ARG A 173 7.73 4.23 -7.95
N ASN A 174 8.90 4.27 -8.56
CA ASN A 174 10.07 4.89 -7.94
C ASN A 174 9.83 6.39 -7.69
N ALA A 175 9.31 7.11 -8.68
CA ALA A 175 9.07 8.54 -8.57
C ALA A 175 8.03 8.89 -7.50
N VAL A 176 7.02 8.02 -7.29
CA VAL A 176 6.08 8.14 -6.16
C VAL A 176 6.85 8.06 -4.84
N LEU A 177 7.60 6.98 -4.60
CA LEU A 177 8.31 6.78 -3.33
C LEU A 177 9.46 7.76 -3.10
N ASP A 178 10.07 8.31 -4.16
CA ASP A 178 11.07 9.37 -4.04
C ASP A 178 10.45 10.66 -3.46
N GLY A 179 9.19 10.94 -3.81
CA GLY A 179 8.41 12.05 -3.25
C GLY A 179 8.19 11.89 -1.74
N ASP A 180 7.89 10.67 -1.27
CA ASP A 180 7.76 10.39 0.17
C ASP A 180 9.11 10.47 0.87
N THR A 181 10.13 9.81 0.33
CA THR A 181 11.43 9.66 0.99
C THR A 181 12.02 11.01 1.38
N TYR A 182 11.93 12.02 0.51
CA TYR A 182 12.44 13.36 0.85
C TYR A 182 11.65 14.00 2.00
N MET A 183 10.31 13.95 1.96
CA MET A 183 9.49 14.55 3.00
C MET A 183 9.64 13.84 4.34
N LEU A 184 9.68 12.51 4.33
CA LEU A 184 9.80 11.70 5.55
C LEU A 184 11.20 11.81 6.14
N HIS A 185 12.25 11.91 5.33
CA HIS A 185 13.61 12.12 5.82
C HIS A 185 13.76 13.43 6.61
N VAL A 186 12.97 14.46 6.29
CA VAL A 186 12.98 15.74 7.04
C VAL A 186 12.15 15.65 8.33
N ALA A 187 11.23 14.69 8.41
CA ALA A 187 10.35 14.51 9.56
C ALA A 187 10.97 13.65 10.69
N GLU A 188 11.98 12.83 10.37
CA GLU A 188 12.74 11.99 11.31
C GLU A 188 13.97 12.72 11.88
#